data_AF-A0A6M1YUB2-F1
#
_entry.id   AF-A0A6M1YUB2-F1
#
_cell.length_a   1.000
_cell.length_b   1.000
_cell.length_c   1.000
_cell.angle_alpha   90.00
_cell.angle_beta   90.00
_cell.angle_gamma   90.00
#
_symmetry.space_group_name_H-M   'P 1'
#
loop_
_entity.id
_entity.type
_entity.pdbx_description
1 polymer ?
#
loop_
_entity_poly.entity_id
_entity_poly.type
_entity_poly.pdbx_seq_one_letter_code
_entity_poly.pdbx_strand_id
1 'polypeptide(L)'
;MAVIERRKTKDGQVHYRVKVRLKGQPIQHATFTSITKAKHWASQIETAIREGRYFKNQNSKKINMGDVIDKYIIEILPRKPKSLKKQKSQLFWWKDQIGSFLLSDISTAIIAEKRNKLLEGMTYRKSKRSTATGVLGAVFDLIKMELLIFQNYLL
;
A
#
# COMPACT_ATOMS: atom_id res chain seq x y z
N MET A 1 -10.09 -6.33 -20.20
CA MET A 1 -10.11 -5.65 -21.51
C MET A 1 -10.36 -4.18 -21.30
N ALA A 2 -9.63 -3.33 -22.02
CA ALA A 2 -9.83 -1.90 -22.09
C ALA A 2 -10.90 -1.55 -23.14
N VAL A 3 -11.82 -0.67 -22.77
CA VAL A 3 -12.86 -0.10 -23.64
C VAL A 3 -12.60 1.39 -23.80
N ILE A 4 -12.57 1.88 -25.04
CA ILE A 4 -12.39 3.30 -25.34
C ILE A 4 -13.67 3.84 -25.99
N GLU A 5 -14.36 4.73 -25.28
CA GLU A 5 -15.57 5.41 -25.74
C GLU A 5 -15.21 6.80 -26.27
N ARG A 6 -15.57 7.11 -27.52
CA ARG A 6 -15.49 8.47 -28.07
C ARG A 6 -16.76 9.23 -27.70
N ARG A 7 -16.62 10.42 -27.11
CA ARG A 7 -17.73 11.32 -26.77
C ARG A 7 -17.47 12.72 -27.31
N LYS A 8 -18.53 13.41 -27.72
CA LYS A 8 -18.51 14.83 -28.07
C LYS A 8 -19.18 15.61 -26.94
N THR A 9 -18.57 16.71 -26.50
CA THR A 9 -19.21 17.66 -25.58
C THR A 9 -20.20 18.55 -26.33
N LYS A 10 -21.03 19.28 -25.59
CA LYS A 10 -21.97 20.25 -26.16
C LYS A 10 -21.25 21.32 -27.00
N ASP A 11 -20.01 21.63 -26.64
CA ASP A 11 -19.14 22.59 -27.33
C ASP A 11 -18.39 21.99 -28.55
N GLY A 12 -18.72 20.77 -28.96
CA GLY A 12 -18.15 20.10 -30.13
C GLY A 12 -16.77 19.45 -29.92
N GLN A 13 -16.15 19.61 -28.74
CA GLN A 13 -14.86 18.99 -28.44
C GLN A 13 -14.98 17.46 -28.29
N VAL A 14 -14.00 16.74 -28.82
CA VAL A 14 -13.97 15.27 -28.78
C VAL A 14 -13.11 14.81 -27.61
N HIS A 15 -13.67 13.95 -26.77
CA HIS A 15 -12.96 13.30 -25.67
C HIS A 15 -13.08 11.78 -25.80
N TYR A 16 -12.06 11.07 -25.32
CA TYR A 16 -11.94 9.63 -25.31
C TYR A 16 -11.92 9.16 -23.86
N ARG A 17 -12.98 8.48 -23.44
CA ARG A 17 -13.08 7.88 -22.11
C ARG A 17 -12.61 6.44 -22.20
N VAL A 18 -11.57 6.10 -21.46
CA VAL A 18 -11.04 4.75 -21.36
C VAL A 18 -11.54 4.11 -20.07
N LYS A 19 -11.96 2.85 -20.15
CA LYS A 19 -12.33 2.01 -19.01
C LYS A 19 -11.55 0.69 -19.09
N VAL A 20 -10.73 0.38 -18.11
CA VAL A 20 -9.96 -0.87 -18.04
C VAL A 20 -10.55 -1.76 -16.96
N ARG A 21 -11.02 -2.96 -17.35
CA ARG A 21 -11.56 -3.97 -16.45
C ARG A 21 -10.72 -5.25 -16.50
N LEU A 22 -10.08 -5.59 -15.39
CA LEU A 22 -9.39 -6.87 -15.18
C LEU A 22 -10.05 -7.64 -14.02
N LYS A 23 -10.05 -8.97 -14.11
CA LYS A 23 -10.63 -9.84 -13.08
C LYS A 23 -9.85 -9.69 -11.78
N GLY A 24 -10.55 -9.48 -10.67
CA GLY A 24 -9.93 -9.32 -9.34
C GLY A 24 -9.30 -7.95 -9.07
N GLN A 25 -9.55 -6.94 -9.92
CA GLN A 25 -9.01 -5.59 -9.74
C GLN A 25 -10.09 -4.51 -9.90
N PRO A 26 -9.98 -3.36 -9.19
CA PRO A 26 -10.91 -2.25 -9.33
C PRO A 26 -10.84 -1.65 -10.75
N ILE A 27 -12.01 -1.22 -11.25
CA ILE A 27 -12.14 -0.66 -12.60
C ILE A 27 -11.41 0.68 -12.66
N GLN A 28 -10.49 0.82 -13.62
CA GLN A 28 -9.75 2.06 -13.84
C GLN A 28 -10.38 2.84 -14.98
N HIS A 29 -10.46 4.17 -14.83
CA HIS A 29 -11.01 5.03 -15.85
C HIS A 29 -10.17 6.30 -16.02
N ALA A 30 -10.07 6.78 -17.25
CA ALA A 30 -9.42 8.06 -17.56
C ALA A 30 -10.04 8.67 -18.81
N THR A 31 -9.92 9.98 -18.96
CA THR A 31 -10.45 10.72 -20.10
C THR A 31 -9.32 11.50 -20.77
N PHE A 32 -9.24 11.44 -22.10
CA PHE A 32 -8.20 12.10 -22.89
C PHE A 32 -8.81 12.87 -24.05
N THR A 33 -8.14 13.93 -24.52
CA THR A 33 -8.52 14.66 -25.74
C THR A 33 -7.97 14.02 -27.01
N SER A 34 -6.96 13.14 -26.89
CA SER A 34 -6.31 12.45 -28.02
C SER A 34 -6.49 10.94 -27.94
N ILE A 35 -6.89 10.33 -29.06
CA ILE A 35 -7.09 8.87 -29.17
C ILE A 35 -5.78 8.09 -28.97
N THR A 36 -4.66 8.65 -29.41
CA THR A 36 -3.34 8.03 -29.28
C THR A 36 -2.92 7.95 -27.81
N LYS A 37 -3.11 9.05 -27.06
CA LYS A 37 -2.89 9.07 -25.61
C LYS A 37 -3.81 8.08 -24.89
N ALA A 38 -5.08 8.00 -25.29
CA ALA A 38 -6.04 7.05 -24.73
C ALA A 38 -5.62 5.57 -24.94
N LYS A 39 -5.21 5.21 -26.15
CA LYS A 39 -4.72 3.86 -26.48
C LYS A 39 -3.42 3.53 -25.73
N HIS A 40 -2.49 4.46 -25.70
CA HIS A 40 -1.22 4.28 -24.99
C HIS A 40 -1.46 4.07 -23.49
N TRP A 41 -2.32 4.89 -22.87
CA TRP A 41 -2.69 4.74 -21.47
C TRP A 41 -3.39 3.39 -21.22
N ALA A 42 -4.36 2.98 -22.05
CA ALA A 42 -4.99 1.67 -21.93
C ALA A 42 -3.97 0.52 -21.90
N SER A 43 -3.03 0.53 -22.84
CA SER A 43 -1.97 -0.49 -22.94
C SER A 43 -1.03 -0.48 -21.75
N GLN A 44 -0.60 0.71 -21.30
CA GLN A 44 0.27 0.86 -20.12
C GLN A 44 -0.40 0.34 -18.85
N ILE A 45 -1.68 0.67 -18.64
CA ILE A 45 -2.44 0.24 -17.46
C ILE A 45 -2.67 -1.27 -17.49
N GLU A 46 -3.07 -1.84 -18.63
CA GLU A 46 -3.23 -3.29 -18.75
C GLU A 46 -1.91 -4.03 -18.49
N THR A 47 -0.79 -3.51 -18.99
CA THR A 47 0.54 -4.08 -18.77
C THR A 47 0.94 -3.97 -17.30
N ALA A 48 0.80 -2.78 -16.70
CA ALA A 48 1.13 -2.55 -15.29
C ALA A 48 0.27 -3.41 -14.33
N ILE A 49 -1.02 -3.61 -14.64
CA ILE A 49 -1.90 -4.46 -13.84
C ILE A 49 -1.51 -5.93 -14.01
N ARG A 50 -1.25 -6.37 -15.25
CA ARG A 50 -0.82 -7.75 -15.54
C ARG A 50 0.49 -8.12 -14.83
N GLU A 51 1.41 -7.17 -14.74
CA GLU A 51 2.70 -7.35 -14.06
C GLU A 51 2.64 -7.15 -12.54
N GLY A 52 1.45 -6.89 -11.97
CA GLY A 52 1.29 -6.62 -10.54
C GLY A 52 1.97 -5.32 -10.08
N ARG A 53 2.42 -4.47 -11.01
CA ARG A 53 3.11 -3.20 -10.76
C ARG A 53 2.16 -2.02 -10.56
N TYR A 54 0.88 -2.19 -10.87
CA TYR A 54 -0.11 -1.11 -10.86
C TYR A 54 -0.40 -0.54 -9.46
N PHE A 55 -0.36 -1.37 -8.41
CA PHE A 55 -0.56 -0.90 -7.03
C PHE A 55 0.69 -0.37 -6.36
N LYS A 56 1.89 -0.65 -6.91
CA LYS A 56 3.15 -0.39 -6.21
C LYS A 56 3.66 1.06 -6.26
N ASN A 57 3.06 1.97 -7.05
CA ASN A 57 3.98 2.73 -7.91
C ASN A 57 3.91 4.26 -8.04
N GLN A 58 3.29 5.04 -7.15
CA GLN A 58 3.61 6.49 -7.15
C GLN A 58 3.93 7.08 -5.77
N ASN A 59 3.06 6.93 -4.78
CA ASN A 59 3.31 7.51 -3.45
C ASN A 59 4.20 6.60 -2.58
N SER A 60 3.99 5.28 -2.65
CA SER A 60 4.77 4.24 -1.96
C SER A 60 6.24 4.13 -2.41
N LYS A 61 6.60 4.68 -3.59
CA LYS A 61 7.98 4.74 -4.08
C LYS A 61 8.83 5.81 -3.39
N LYS A 62 8.20 6.77 -2.71
CA LYS A 62 8.88 7.93 -2.10
C LYS A 62 8.82 7.94 -0.58
N ILE A 63 8.00 7.06 0.00
CA ILE A 63 7.75 7.02 1.43
C ILE A 63 8.48 5.83 2.03
N ASN A 64 9.28 6.11 3.06
CA ASN A 64 9.99 5.09 3.80
C ASN A 64 9.06 4.53 4.89
N MET A 65 9.16 3.23 5.16
CA MET A 65 8.34 2.60 6.21
C MET A 65 8.61 3.20 7.60
N GLY A 66 9.83 3.68 7.84
CA GLY A 66 10.19 4.38 9.07
C GLY A 66 9.35 5.63 9.30
N ASP A 67 9.10 6.40 8.24
CA ASP A 67 8.29 7.64 8.31
C ASP A 67 6.83 7.31 8.61
N VAL A 68 6.31 6.23 8.02
CA VAL A 68 4.94 5.76 8.29
C VAL A 68 4.80 5.29 9.74
N ILE A 69 5.80 4.56 10.26
CA ILE A 69 5.83 4.11 11.65
C ILE A 69 5.87 5.31 12.61
N ASP A 70 6.70 6.32 12.33
CA ASP A 70 6.79 7.52 13.15
C ASP A 70 5.46 8.27 13.19
N LYS A 71 4.82 8.44 12.03
CA LYS A 71 3.49 9.05 11.96
C LYS A 71 2.45 8.28 12.78
N TYR A 72 2.47 6.95 12.74
CA TYR A 72 1.59 6.12 13.55
C TYR A 72 1.82 6.31 15.06
N ILE A 73 3.09 6.37 15.48
CA ILE A 73 3.47 6.57 16.89
C ILE A 73 2.96 7.94 17.38
N ILE A 74 2.99 8.97 16.55
CA ILE A 74 2.58 10.33 16.92
C ILE A 74 1.06 10.49 16.89
N GLU A 75 0.40 10.02 15.83
CA GLU A 75 -1.02 10.36 15.59
C GLU A 75 -2.01 9.33 16.13
N ILE A 76 -1.63 8.04 16.12
CA ILE A 76 -2.57 6.93 16.36
C ILE A 76 -2.31 6.28 17.72
N LEU A 77 -1.05 6.06 18.07
CA LEU A 77 -0.69 5.36 19.30
C LEU A 77 -1.18 6.04 20.59
N PRO A 78 -1.21 7.39 20.72
CA PRO A 78 -1.76 8.07 21.90
C PRO A 78 -3.24 7.77 22.13
N ARG A 79 -3.99 7.41 21.08
CA ARG A 79 -5.41 7.03 21.16
C ARG A 79 -5.61 5.63 21.77
N LYS A 80 -4.54 4.87 22.00
CA LYS A 80 -4.57 3.49 22.54
C LYS A 80 -3.75 3.37 23.83
N PRO A 81 -4.14 4.04 24.92
CA PRO A 81 -3.32 4.16 26.14
C PRO A 81 -3.01 2.81 26.80
N LYS A 82 -3.94 1.86 26.78
CA LYS A 82 -3.77 0.51 27.38
C LYS A 82 -2.64 -0.30 26.73
N SER A 83 -2.39 -0.09 25.43
CA SER A 83 -1.41 -0.86 24.66
C SER A 83 -0.18 -0.05 24.26
N LEU A 84 -0.10 1.23 24.66
CA LEU A 84 0.89 2.20 24.23
C LEU A 84 2.33 1.72 24.45
N LYS A 85 2.73 1.39 25.69
CA LYS A 85 4.11 1.00 26.00
C LYS A 85 4.57 -0.23 25.22
N LYS A 86 3.70 -1.24 25.12
CA LYS A 86 3.99 -2.50 24.42
C LYS A 86 4.11 -2.26 22.91
N GLN A 87 3.12 -1.59 22.31
CA GLN A 87 3.11 -1.30 20.88
C GLN A 87 4.23 -0.35 20.46
N LYS A 88 4.57 0.66 21.28
CA LYS A 88 5.68 1.59 21.01
C LYS A 88 7.01 0.83 20.84
N SER A 89 7.33 -0.04 21.80
CA SER A 89 8.57 -0.83 21.77
C SER A 89 8.64 -1.76 20.56
N GLN A 90 7.49 -2.32 20.17
CA GLN A 90 7.40 -3.19 19.01
C GLN A 90 7.53 -2.42 17.69
N LEU A 91 6.90 -1.24 17.59
CA LEU A 91 7.00 -0.36 16.42
C LEU A 91 8.43 0.13 16.22
N PHE A 92 9.16 0.46 17.29
CA PHE A 92 10.59 0.78 17.19
C PHE A 92 11.43 -0.38 16.68
N TRP A 93 11.17 -1.61 17.14
CA TRP A 93 11.86 -2.78 16.61
C TRP A 93 11.58 -2.97 15.10
N TRP A 94 10.33 -2.80 14.67
CA TRP A 94 10.00 -2.85 13.24
C TRP A 94 10.66 -1.72 12.45
N LYS A 95 10.72 -0.50 13.00
CA LYS A 95 11.43 0.62 12.39
C LYS A 95 12.91 0.31 12.19
N ASP A 96 13.55 -0.33 13.16
CA ASP A 96 14.95 -0.76 13.05
C ASP A 96 15.16 -1.84 11.96
N GLN A 97 14.20 -2.77 11.81
CA GLN A 97 14.35 -3.87 10.86
C GLN A 97 13.96 -3.54 9.42
N ILE A 98 12.91 -2.75 9.22
CA ILE A 98 12.35 -2.45 7.89
C ILE A 98 12.17 -0.96 7.60
N GLY A 99 12.55 -0.07 8.51
CA GLY A 99 12.27 1.36 8.38
C GLY A 99 13.01 2.04 7.22
N SER A 100 14.11 1.46 6.74
CA SER A 100 14.86 1.92 5.57
C SER A 100 14.29 1.43 4.23
N PHE A 101 13.30 0.53 4.26
CA PHE A 101 12.66 0.04 3.04
C PHE A 101 11.54 0.98 2.62
N LEU A 102 11.51 1.25 1.32
CA LEU A 102 10.37 1.89 0.69
C LEU A 102 9.13 1.02 0.86
N LEU A 103 7.98 1.67 1.05
CA LEU A 103 6.72 0.97 1.17
C LEU A 103 6.42 0.11 -0.07
N SER A 104 6.91 0.49 -1.27
CA SER A 104 6.77 -0.28 -2.50
C SER A 104 7.51 -1.63 -2.50
N ASP A 105 8.59 -1.70 -1.72
CA ASP A 105 9.55 -2.80 -1.75
C ASP A 105 9.26 -3.81 -0.65
N ILE A 106 8.44 -3.43 0.34
CA ILE A 106 7.96 -4.32 1.39
C ILE A 106 7.01 -5.35 0.78
N SER A 107 7.47 -6.60 0.75
CA SER A 107 6.68 -7.76 0.37
C SER A 107 6.25 -8.56 1.60
N THR A 108 5.23 -9.40 1.42
CA THR A 108 4.81 -10.36 2.45
C THR A 108 5.94 -11.30 2.88
N ALA A 109 6.87 -11.62 1.97
CA ALA A 109 8.05 -12.44 2.25
C ALA A 109 9.01 -11.75 3.23
N ILE A 110 9.32 -10.47 3.02
CA ILE A 110 10.18 -9.68 3.93
C ILE A 110 9.54 -9.59 5.31
N ILE A 111 8.23 -9.34 5.38
CA ILE A 111 7.49 -9.29 6.65
C ILE A 111 7.57 -10.65 7.37
N ALA A 112 7.38 -11.76 6.65
CA ALA A 112 7.46 -13.10 7.22
C ALA A 112 8.88 -13.42 7.73
N GLU A 113 9.92 -13.05 6.98
CA GLU A 113 11.31 -13.23 7.37
C GLU A 113 11.63 -12.47 8.67
N LYS A 114 11.31 -11.17 8.75
CA LYS A 114 11.55 -10.39 9.97
C LYS A 114 10.70 -10.88 11.13
N ARG A 115 9.46 -11.31 10.88
CA ARG A 115 8.63 -11.94 11.92
C ARG A 115 9.29 -13.21 12.48
N ASN A 116 9.85 -14.06 11.63
CA ASN A 116 10.53 -15.28 12.09
C ASN A 116 11.75 -14.92 12.93
N LYS A 117 12.57 -13.96 12.48
CA LYS A 117 13.69 -13.40 13.26
C LYS A 117 13.25 -12.86 14.63
N LEU A 118 12.08 -12.22 14.71
CA LEU A 118 11.51 -11.73 15.97
C LEU A 118 11.14 -12.88 16.92
N LEU A 119 10.60 -13.97 16.39
CA LEU A 119 10.17 -15.14 17.16
C LEU A 119 11.35 -15.99 17.63
N GLU A 120 12.43 -16.02 16.86
CA GLU A 120 13.70 -16.68 17.18
C GLU A 120 14.46 -15.94 18.29
N GLY A 121 14.27 -14.62 18.41
CA GLY A 121 14.86 -13.81 19.47
C GLY A 121 14.35 -14.20 20.87
N MET A 122 15.28 -14.59 21.75
CA MET A 122 14.97 -14.88 23.15
C MET A 122 14.45 -13.61 23.85
N THR A 123 13.42 -13.76 24.70
CA THR A 123 13.04 -12.66 25.61
C THR A 123 14.06 -12.55 26.75
N TYR A 124 14.03 -11.42 27.47
CA TYR A 124 14.77 -11.24 28.73
C TYR A 124 14.52 -12.40 29.73
N ARG A 125 13.35 -13.06 29.65
CA ARG A 125 13.00 -14.22 30.47
C ARG A 125 13.49 -15.56 29.92
N LYS A 126 14.42 -15.56 28.95
CA LYS A 126 14.96 -16.75 28.27
C LYS A 126 13.90 -17.69 27.68
N SER A 127 12.71 -17.18 27.41
CA SER A 127 11.64 -17.92 26.73
C SER A 127 11.45 -17.42 25.30
N LYS A 128 11.02 -18.32 24.41
CA LYS A 128 10.63 -17.97 23.03
C LYS A 128 9.47 -16.98 23.08
N ARG A 129 9.51 -15.93 22.25
CA ARG A 129 8.43 -14.93 22.19
C ARG A 129 7.14 -15.60 21.74
N SER A 130 6.06 -15.41 22.50
CA SER A 130 4.74 -15.93 22.10
C SER A 130 4.23 -15.22 20.84
N THR A 131 3.45 -15.93 20.03
CA THR A 131 2.81 -15.42 18.80
C THR A 131 2.00 -14.14 19.01
N ALA A 132 1.39 -13.97 20.19
CA ALA A 132 0.65 -12.76 20.60
C ALA A 132 1.53 -11.53 20.90
N THR A 133 2.86 -11.70 20.96
CA THR A 133 3.82 -10.59 21.03
C THR A 133 4.20 -10.09 19.62
N GLY A 134 3.83 -10.83 18.58
CA GLY A 134 3.96 -10.43 17.18
C GLY A 134 2.85 -9.45 16.78
N VAL A 135 3.23 -8.20 16.62
CA VAL A 135 2.41 -7.05 16.15
C VAL A 135 2.05 -7.21 14.68
N LEU A 136 1.47 -8.35 14.32
CA LEU A 136 0.83 -8.49 13.03
C LEU A 136 -0.37 -7.56 12.98
N GLY A 137 -1.14 -7.46 14.05
CA GLY A 137 -2.30 -6.56 14.15
C GLY A 137 -1.96 -5.12 13.76
N ALA A 138 -1.05 -4.45 14.48
CA ALA A 138 -0.84 -3.02 14.23
C ALA A 138 -0.10 -2.71 12.91
N VAL A 139 0.80 -3.58 12.45
CA VAL A 139 1.51 -3.39 11.15
C VAL A 139 0.59 -3.76 9.97
N PHE A 140 -0.19 -4.84 10.08
CA PHE A 140 -1.25 -5.11 9.10
C PHE A 140 -2.35 -4.06 9.15
N ASP A 141 -2.70 -3.50 10.31
CA ASP A 141 -3.66 -2.40 10.41
C ASP A 141 -3.07 -1.14 9.78
N LEU A 142 -1.76 -0.89 9.89
CA LEU A 142 -1.06 0.20 9.20
C LEU A 142 -1.10 0.04 7.69
N ILE A 143 -0.72 -1.16 7.21
CA ILE A 143 -0.71 -1.50 5.79
C ILE A 143 -2.14 -1.53 5.24
N LYS A 144 -3.11 -2.06 5.98
CA LYS A 144 -4.54 -2.05 5.62
C LYS A 144 -5.13 -0.65 5.66
N MET A 145 -4.76 0.20 6.63
CA MET A 145 -5.23 1.58 6.72
C MET A 145 -4.72 2.40 5.55
N GLU A 146 -3.46 2.26 5.13
CA GLU A 146 -3.01 2.91 3.89
C GLU A 146 -3.68 2.31 2.65
N LEU A 147 -3.82 0.99 2.55
CA LEU A 147 -4.55 0.37 1.43
C LEU A 147 -6.04 0.79 1.38
N LEU A 148 -6.69 1.04 2.52
CA LEU A 148 -8.07 1.53 2.62
C LEU A 148 -8.17 3.04 2.38
N ILE A 149 -7.21 3.84 2.87
CA ILE A 149 -7.13 5.28 2.58
C ILE A 149 -6.89 5.49 1.08
N PHE A 150 -6.07 4.65 0.43
CA PHE A 150 -5.87 4.70 -1.02
C PHE A 150 -7.05 4.16 -1.83
N GLN A 151 -7.92 3.30 -1.28
CA GLN A 151 -9.20 2.95 -1.91
C GLN A 151 -10.24 4.08 -1.79
N ASN A 152 -10.17 4.90 -0.74
CA ASN A 152 -11.11 6.01 -0.52
C ASN A 152 -10.66 7.38 -1.09
N TYR A 153 -9.43 7.51 -1.57
CA TYR A 153 -8.95 8.71 -2.30
C TYR A 153 -9.06 8.57 -3.84
N LEU A 154 -9.80 7.56 -4.32
CA LEU A 154 -10.17 7.35 -5.73
C LEU A 154 -11.71 7.30 -5.92
N LEU A 155 -12.40 8.20 -5.22
CA LEU A 155 -13.73 8.72 -5.57
C LEU A 155 -13.59 10.23 -5.77
#